data_AF-A0AAW7R1I7-F1
#
_entry.id   AF-A0AAW7R1I7-F1
#
_cell.length_a   1.000
_cell.length_b   1.000
_cell.length_c   1.000
_cell.angle_alpha   90.00
_cell.angle_beta   90.00
_cell.angle_gamma   90.00
#
_symmetry.space_group_name_H-M   'P 1'
#
loop_
_entity.id
_entity.type
_entity.pdbx_description
1 polymer ?
#
loop_
_entity_poly.entity_id
_entity_poly.type
_entity_poly.pdbx_seq_one_letter_code
_entity_poly.pdbx_strand_id
1 'polypeptide(L)'
;MSESLSAQQLLRIRSKLEAVVNGQSEGPAVDAAQAALQRLRSGEYGYCVECGDEISAARLAAKPDVALCVDCQALQDEDEDV
;
A
#
# COMPACT_ATOMS: atom_id res chain seq x y z
N MET A 1 1.76 15.50 16.58
CA MET A 1 2.29 15.64 15.20
C MET A 1 1.87 14.38 14.48
N SER A 2 0.65 14.37 13.97
CA SER A 2 0.10 13.19 13.30
C SER A 2 0.63 13.21 11.87
N GLU A 3 1.46 12.24 11.51
CA GLU A 3 2.12 12.14 10.20
C GLU A 3 1.14 11.71 9.11
N SER A 4 0.08 12.49 8.92
CA SER A 4 -0.83 12.30 7.79
C SER A 4 -0.11 12.58 6.48
N LEU A 5 -0.24 11.68 5.51
CA LEU A 5 0.30 11.85 4.16
C LEU A 5 -0.17 13.18 3.57
N SER A 6 0.76 14.07 3.23
CA SER A 6 0.40 15.32 2.55
C SER A 6 -0.30 15.04 1.22
N ALA A 7 -1.21 15.91 0.80
CA ALA A 7 -1.92 15.77 -0.48
C ALA A 7 -0.94 15.60 -1.68
N GLN A 8 0.23 16.24 -1.63
CA GLN A 8 1.28 16.06 -2.64
C GLN A 8 1.90 14.66 -2.61
N GLN A 9 2.07 14.07 -1.44
CA GLN A 9 2.60 12.72 -1.29
C GLN A 9 1.61 11.68 -1.83
N LEU A 10 0.32 11.83 -1.54
CA LEU A 10 -0.73 10.98 -2.11
C LEU A 10 -0.77 11.07 -3.64
N LEU A 11 -0.60 12.25 -4.21
CA LEU A 11 -0.57 12.44 -5.66
C LEU A 11 0.60 11.69 -6.31
N ARG A 12 1.80 11.74 -5.71
CA ARG A 12 2.98 11.01 -6.19
C ARG A 12 2.79 9.50 -6.10
N ILE A 13 2.25 9.03 -4.98
CA ILE A 13 1.92 7.61 -4.75
C ILE A 13 0.94 7.12 -5.81
N ARG A 14 -0.15 7.86 -6.04
CA ARG A 14 -1.16 7.52 -7.05
C ARG A 14 -0.53 7.40 -8.45
N SER A 15 0.24 8.41 -8.86
CA SER A 15 0.91 8.40 -10.17
C SER A 15 1.83 7.19 -10.35
N LYS A 16 2.55 6.79 -9.29
CA LYS A 16 3.42 5.60 -9.31
C LYS A 16 2.59 4.31 -9.47
N LEU A 17 1.47 4.19 -8.77
CA LEU A 17 0.58 3.03 -8.87
C LEU A 17 -0.08 2.94 -10.25
N GLU A 18 -0.53 4.08 -10.81
CA GLU A 18 -1.10 4.14 -12.16
C GLU A 18 -0.10 3.69 -13.23
N ALA A 19 1.19 4.01 -13.09
CA ALA A 19 2.23 3.57 -14.02
C ALA A 19 2.39 2.04 -14.02
N VAL A 20 2.26 1.38 -12.86
CA VAL A 20 2.31 -0.09 -12.74
C VAL A 20 1.11 -0.72 -13.45
N VAL A 21 -0.10 -0.20 -13.21
CA VAL A 21 -1.33 -0.73 -13.81
C VAL A 21 -1.36 -0.54 -15.33
N ASN A 22 -0.84 0.58 -15.83
CA ASN A 22 -0.83 0.87 -17.27
C ASN A 22 0.30 0.15 -18.04
N GLY A 23 1.24 -0.51 -17.35
CA GLY A 23 2.46 -1.08 -17.92
C GLY A 23 2.32 -2.36 -18.75
N GLN A 24 1.14 -2.69 -19.28
CA GLN A 24 0.86 -3.91 -20.09
C GLN A 24 1.27 -5.25 -19.42
N SER A 25 1.45 -5.26 -18.11
CA SER A 25 1.87 -6.44 -17.35
C SER A 25 0.67 -6.97 -16.57
N GLU A 26 0.40 -8.27 -16.63
CA GLU A 26 -0.61 -8.94 -15.81
C GLU A 26 0.12 -9.77 -14.76
N GLY A 27 -0.26 -9.63 -13.48
CA GLY A 27 0.40 -10.34 -12.39
C GLY A 27 0.12 -9.74 -11.02
N PRO A 28 0.60 -10.39 -9.95
CA PRO A 28 0.25 -10.05 -8.57
C PRO A 28 0.62 -8.61 -8.17
N ALA A 29 1.66 -8.05 -8.78
CA ALA A 29 2.04 -6.65 -8.56
C ALA A 29 1.01 -5.65 -9.11
N VAL A 30 0.37 -5.97 -10.24
CA VAL A 30 -0.68 -5.12 -10.84
C VAL A 30 -1.96 -5.21 -10.02
N ASP A 31 -2.33 -6.40 -9.57
CA ASP A 31 -3.49 -6.60 -8.69
C ASP A 31 -3.32 -5.82 -7.37
N ALA A 32 -2.13 -5.90 -6.77
CA ALA A 32 -1.79 -5.14 -5.56
C ALA A 32 -1.86 -3.61 -5.80
N ALA A 33 -1.36 -3.14 -6.96
CA ALA A 33 -1.43 -1.73 -7.33
C ALA A 33 -2.87 -1.26 -7.57
N GLN A 34 -3.72 -2.06 -8.20
CA GLN A 34 -5.14 -1.78 -8.39
C GLN A 34 -5.88 -1.70 -7.05
N ALA A 35 -5.62 -2.65 -6.15
CA ALA A 35 -6.18 -2.64 -4.81
C ALA A 35 -5.74 -1.40 -4.01
N ALA A 36 -4.47 -1.00 -4.11
CA ALA A 36 -3.97 0.23 -3.50
C ALA A 36 -4.65 1.49 -4.06
N LEU A 37 -4.86 1.56 -5.38
CA LEU A 37 -5.62 2.65 -6.01
C LEU A 37 -7.09 2.69 -5.56
N GLN A 38 -7.71 1.52 -5.35
CA GLN A 38 -9.06 1.44 -4.82
C GLN A 38 -9.14 1.99 -3.39
N ARG A 39 -8.21 1.60 -2.52
CA ARG A 39 -8.09 2.14 -1.16
C ARG A 39 -7.86 3.66 -1.14
N LEU A 40 -7.10 4.18 -2.10
CA LEU A 40 -6.94 5.64 -2.27
C LEU A 40 -8.25 6.35 -2.59
N ARG A 41 -9.13 5.69 -3.36
CA ARG A 41 -10.46 6.24 -3.70
C ARG A 41 -11.46 6.12 -2.55
N SER A 42 -11.41 5.04 -1.77
CA SER A 42 -12.28 4.86 -0.60
C SER A 42 -11.84 5.69 0.61
N GLY A 43 -10.59 6.16 0.61
CA GLY A 43 -10.01 6.90 1.74
C GLY A 43 -9.39 6.01 2.81
N GLU A 44 -9.31 4.70 2.56
CA GLU A 44 -8.72 3.69 3.46
C GLU A 44 -7.22 3.48 3.18
N TYR A 45 -6.65 4.23 2.24
CA TYR A 45 -5.23 4.14 1.96
C TYR A 45 -4.39 4.64 3.12
N GLY A 46 -3.42 3.81 3.51
CA GLY A 46 -2.55 4.06 4.66
C GLY A 46 -3.02 3.39 5.93
N TYR A 47 -4.02 2.51 5.87
CA TYR A 47 -4.42 1.64 6.98
C TYR A 47 -4.21 0.17 6.62
N CYS A 48 -3.85 -0.62 7.62
CA CYS A 48 -3.64 -2.05 7.52
C CYS A 48 -4.99 -2.75 7.31
N VAL A 49 -5.07 -3.65 6.32
CA VAL A 49 -6.32 -4.38 6.04
C VAL A 49 -6.60 -5.51 7.05
N GLU A 50 -5.59 -5.93 7.81
CA GLU A 50 -5.72 -7.00 8.82
C GLU A 50 -6.12 -6.42 10.18
N CYS A 51 -5.34 -5.47 10.71
CA CYS A 51 -5.56 -4.93 12.06
C CYS A 51 -6.25 -3.55 12.08
N GLY A 52 -6.31 -2.84 10.95
CA GLY A 52 -6.85 -1.48 10.86
C GLY A 52 -5.89 -0.36 11.28
N ASP A 53 -4.68 -0.68 11.75
CA ASP A 53 -3.70 0.33 12.20
C ASP A 53 -3.10 1.13 11.04
N GLU A 54 -2.58 2.32 11.36
CA GLU A 54 -1.89 3.17 10.39
C GLU A 54 -0.59 2.51 9.86
N ILE A 55 -0.46 2.46 8.53
CA ILE A 55 0.75 2.08 7.84
C ILE A 55 1.66 3.30 7.75
N SER A 56 2.90 3.17 8.21
CA SER A 56 3.85 4.29 8.22
C SER A 56 4.07 4.88 6.82
N ALA A 57 4.11 6.21 6.76
CA ALA A 57 4.31 6.94 5.51
C ALA A 57 5.61 6.55 4.79
N ALA A 58 6.67 6.23 5.56
CA ALA A 58 7.95 5.74 5.02
C ALA A 58 7.79 4.41 4.27
N ARG A 59 6.97 3.49 4.81
CA ARG A 59 6.69 2.20 4.18
C ARG A 59 5.89 2.38 2.88
N LEU A 60 4.86 3.21 2.90
CA LEU A 60 4.05 3.52 1.70
C LEU A 60 4.86 4.26 0.63
N ALA A 61 5.82 5.08 1.02
CA ALA A 61 6.74 5.73 0.09
C ALA A 61 7.67 4.72 -0.60
N ALA A 62 8.19 3.74 0.16
CA ALA A 62 9.04 2.68 -0.36
C ALA A 62 8.25 1.70 -1.24
N LYS A 63 7.18 1.12 -0.70
CA LYS A 63 6.25 0.20 -1.37
C LYS A 63 4.81 0.72 -1.25
N PRO A 64 4.27 1.37 -2.30
CA PRO A 64 2.93 1.98 -2.25
C PRO A 64 1.77 0.99 -2.42
N ASP A 65 2.08 -0.25 -2.80
CA ASP A 65 1.16 -1.36 -3.05
C ASP A 65 0.83 -2.18 -1.80
N VAL A 66 1.60 -2.03 -0.71
CA VAL A 66 1.38 -2.77 0.54
C VAL A 66 -0.01 -2.53 1.13
N ALA A 67 -0.57 -3.59 1.71
CA ALA A 67 -1.85 -3.55 2.42
C ALA A 67 -1.70 -3.77 3.93
N LEU A 68 -0.51 -4.18 4.38
CA LEU A 68 -0.25 -4.58 5.76
C LEU A 68 0.73 -3.63 6.46
N CYS A 69 0.51 -3.46 7.76
CA CYS A 69 1.51 -2.85 8.64
C CYS A 69 2.73 -3.76 8.78
N VAL A 70 3.77 -3.27 9.48
CA VAL A 70 5.00 -4.04 9.68
C VAL A 70 4.79 -5.28 10.52
N ASP A 71 3.94 -5.19 11.54
CA ASP A 71 3.68 -6.30 12.44
C ASP A 71 2.87 -7.39 11.75
N CYS A 72 1.77 -7.05 11.07
CA CYS A 72 0.98 -8.03 10.32
C CYS A 72 1.76 -8.66 9.16
N GLN A 73 2.65 -7.91 8.50
CA GLN A 73 3.51 -8.49 7.46
C GLN A 73 4.52 -9.46 8.07
N ALA A 74 5.17 -9.10 9.19
CA ALA A 74 6.12 -9.98 9.85
C ALA A 74 5.45 -11.31 10.24
N LEU A 75 4.22 -11.25 10.78
CA LEU A 75 3.45 -12.46 11.12
C LEU A 75 3.19 -13.33 9.88
N GLN A 76 2.81 -12.75 8.74
CA GLN A 76 2.60 -13.50 7.50
C GLN A 76 3.89 -14.14 6.97
N ASP A 77 4.99 -13.39 7.00
CA ASP A 77 6.28 -13.88 6.51
C ASP A 77 6.80 -15.04 7.40
N GLU A 78 6.52 -15.00 8.71
CA GLU A 78 6.86 -16.07 9.67
C GLU A 78 6.02 -17.34 9.51
N ASP A 79 4.78 -17.23 9.02
CA ASP A 79 3.89 -18.38 8.75
C ASP A 79 4.32 -19.20 7.51
N GLU A 80 5.21 -18.69 6.64
CA GLU A 80 5.67 -19.39 5.42
C GLU A 80 6.82 -20.39 5.64
N ASP A 81 7.36 -20.52 6.86
CA ASP A 81 8.51 -21.39 7.20
C ASP A 81 8.14 -22.77 7.82
N VAL A 82 6.91 -23.28 7.63
CA VAL A 82 6.43 -24.58 8.18
C VAL A 82 6.19 -25.69 7.16
#